data_AF-A0A352NHL4-F1
#
_entry.id   AF-A0A352NHL4-F1
#
_cell.length_a   1.000
_cell.length_b   1.000
_cell.length_c   1.000
_cell.angle_alpha   90.00
_cell.angle_beta   90.00
_cell.angle_gamma   90.00
#
_symmetry.space_group_name_H-M   'P 1'
#
loop_
_entity.id
_entity.type
_entity.pdbx_description
1 polymer ?
#
loop_
_entity_poly.entity_id
_entity_poly.type
_entity_poly.pdbx_seq_one_letter_code
_entity_poly.pdbx_strand_id
1 'polypeptide(L)'
;VGKAILLEASGILAFEKKLGNFIQSDKGHFILEASAARVLRTIGELEMELQLWQKAMEGSLQELDQKIDIFNAQIQSLQQELEDSIYLLYHEVDRLGVMVGDNLYEFLSLKTDELVKLLEEYYYKVSPGKSAKELAALLNQYSRELIHTVLSEKHNEQRLKIREQFESVAFRFFGRIEDIVDRMMEVSAEIFNITVSKSASKEYILGTKRFYFYFDEHPSFIPSLETLTVLGVLPKALVGGRLLKNAKSKLAELFDRNCGRVRFDLVEGLKESARDVAGDLRLRADSVSKGLLSALRKARSERGLGEKE
;
A
#
# COMPACT_ATOMS: atom_id res chain seq x y z
N VAL A 1 -45.97 -1.86 22.94
CA VAL A 1 -45.52 -0.45 22.83
C VAL A 1 -44.05 -0.27 23.23
N GLY A 2 -43.56 -0.83 24.35
CA GLY A 2 -42.17 -0.63 24.80
C GLY A 2 -41.03 -1.25 23.95
N LYS A 3 -41.29 -2.33 23.17
CA LYS A 3 -40.26 -3.01 22.36
C LYS A 3 -39.85 -2.23 21.09
N ALA A 4 -40.77 -1.46 20.51
CA ALA A 4 -40.52 -0.64 19.33
C ALA A 4 -39.71 0.62 19.67
N ILE A 5 -39.99 1.23 20.83
CA ILE A 5 -39.29 2.42 21.34
C ILE A 5 -37.81 2.10 21.68
N LEU A 6 -37.54 0.88 22.17
CA LEU A 6 -36.17 0.40 22.42
C LEU A 6 -35.35 0.19 21.13
N LEU A 7 -35.99 -0.15 20.01
CA LEU A 7 -35.32 -0.35 18.72
C LEU A 7 -34.86 0.99 18.11
N GLU A 8 -35.70 2.02 18.15
CA GLU A 8 -35.36 3.35 17.64
C GLU A 8 -34.26 4.04 18.45
N ALA A 9 -34.25 3.89 19.78
CA ALA A 9 -33.23 4.48 20.65
C ALA A 9 -31.84 3.82 20.52
N SER A 10 -31.78 2.57 20.04
CA SER A 10 -30.53 1.80 19.91
C SER A 10 -29.65 2.22 18.72
N GLY A 11 -30.20 3.01 17.78
CA GLY A 11 -29.52 3.34 16.52
C GLY A 11 -29.45 2.18 15.51
N ILE A 12 -29.95 0.98 15.85
CA ILE A 12 -29.82 -0.21 15.01
C ILE A 12 -30.62 -0.09 13.70
N LEU A 13 -31.76 0.59 13.72
CA LEU A 13 -32.56 0.86 12.53
C LEU A 13 -31.86 1.86 11.59
N ALA A 14 -31.14 2.84 12.13
CA ALA A 14 -30.35 3.77 11.34
C ALA A 14 -29.10 3.09 10.75
N PHE A 15 -28.50 2.15 11.49
CA PHE A 15 -27.43 1.29 11.00
C PHE A 15 -27.91 0.35 9.89
N GLU A 16 -29.01 -0.37 10.08
CA GLU A 16 -29.62 -1.23 9.05
C GLU A 16 -29.97 -0.45 7.78
N LYS A 17 -30.51 0.76 7.92
CA LYS A 17 -30.80 1.62 6.76
C LYS A 17 -29.53 2.07 6.04
N LYS A 18 -28.47 2.43 6.77
CA LYS A 18 -27.17 2.78 6.16
C LYS A 18 -26.49 1.56 5.53
N LEU A 19 -26.59 0.39 6.16
CA LEU A 19 -26.05 -0.87 5.64
C LEU A 19 -26.83 -1.32 4.40
N GLY A 20 -28.16 -1.25 4.44
CA GLY A 20 -29.03 -1.52 3.28
C GLY A 20 -28.73 -0.58 2.12
N ASN A 21 -28.56 0.72 2.39
CA ASN A 21 -28.14 1.70 1.38
C ASN A 21 -26.71 1.46 0.88
N PHE A 22 -25.79 1.01 1.74
CA PHE A 22 -24.43 0.65 1.33
C PHE A 22 -24.42 -0.59 0.42
N ILE A 23 -25.21 -1.61 0.76
CA ILE A 23 -25.41 -2.81 -0.05
C ILE A 23 -26.06 -2.46 -1.40
N GLN A 24 -27.03 -1.53 -1.39
CA GLN A 24 -27.67 -1.02 -2.62
C GLN A 24 -26.82 0.00 -3.40
N SER A 25 -25.77 0.57 -2.80
CA SER A 25 -24.86 1.49 -3.49
C SER A 25 -23.90 0.72 -4.39
N ASP A 26 -23.36 1.41 -5.41
CA ASP A 26 -22.37 0.86 -6.36
C ASP A 26 -21.20 0.14 -5.66
N LYS A 27 -20.82 0.59 -4.45
CA LYS A 27 -19.76 -0.04 -3.64
C LYS A 27 -20.15 -1.41 -3.08
N GLY A 28 -21.39 -1.59 -2.63
CA GLY A 28 -21.89 -2.85 -2.09
C GLY A 28 -22.05 -3.90 -3.19
N HIS A 29 -22.57 -3.49 -4.34
CA HIS A 29 -22.69 -4.36 -5.51
C HIS A 29 -21.32 -4.82 -6.00
N PHE A 30 -20.36 -3.90 -6.10
CA PHE A 30 -18.98 -4.22 -6.52
C PHE A 30 -18.27 -5.20 -5.58
N ILE A 31 -18.43 -5.07 -4.26
CA ILE A 31 -17.85 -6.03 -3.30
C ILE A 31 -18.47 -7.42 -3.47
N LEU A 32 -19.78 -7.50 -3.69
CA LEU A 32 -20.48 -8.77 -3.92
C LEU A 32 -20.03 -9.44 -5.21
N GLU A 33 -19.94 -8.69 -6.31
CA GLU A 33 -19.44 -9.19 -7.59
C GLU A 33 -17.98 -9.68 -7.48
N ALA A 34 -17.11 -8.89 -6.84
CA ALA A 34 -15.72 -9.27 -6.58
C ALA A 34 -15.62 -10.56 -5.73
N SER A 35 -16.47 -10.69 -4.72
CA SER A 35 -16.52 -11.86 -3.85
C SER A 35 -17.05 -13.10 -4.59
N ALA A 36 -18.11 -12.94 -5.38
CA ALA A 36 -18.69 -14.02 -6.18
C ALA A 36 -17.69 -14.53 -7.24
N ALA A 37 -16.99 -13.62 -7.92
CA ALA A 37 -15.94 -13.97 -8.87
C ALA A 37 -14.81 -14.78 -8.19
N ARG A 38 -14.40 -14.38 -6.98
CA ARG A 38 -13.40 -15.13 -6.19
C ARG A 38 -13.86 -16.53 -5.84
N VAL A 39 -15.10 -16.67 -5.37
CA VAL A 39 -15.68 -17.99 -5.02
C VAL A 39 -15.75 -18.89 -6.25
N LEU A 40 -16.26 -18.39 -7.37
CA LEU A 40 -16.35 -19.16 -8.63
C LEU A 40 -14.97 -19.63 -9.10
N ARG A 41 -13.94 -18.80 -8.92
CA ARG A 41 -12.56 -19.18 -9.26
C ARG A 41 -12.03 -20.28 -8.36
N THR A 42 -12.20 -20.16 -7.04
CA THR A 42 -11.79 -21.22 -6.10
C THR A 42 -12.52 -22.54 -6.38
N ILE A 43 -13.79 -22.48 -6.77
CA ILE A 43 -14.53 -23.68 -7.22
C ILE A 43 -13.87 -24.28 -8.46
N GLY A 44 -13.56 -23.48 -9.48
CA GLY A 44 -12.87 -23.97 -10.68
C GLY A 44 -11.48 -24.54 -10.40
N GLU A 45 -10.74 -23.96 -9.43
CA GLU A 45 -9.46 -24.49 -8.96
C GLU A 45 -9.63 -25.87 -8.29
N LEU A 46 -10.62 -26.03 -7.41
CA LEU A 46 -10.94 -27.31 -6.77
C LEU A 46 -11.45 -28.36 -7.77
N GLU A 47 -12.26 -27.96 -8.75
CA GLU A 47 -12.71 -28.84 -9.83
C GLU A 47 -11.52 -29.36 -10.64
N MET A 48 -10.56 -28.49 -10.96
CA MET A 48 -9.34 -28.88 -11.64
C MET A 48 -8.51 -29.86 -10.79
N GLU A 49 -8.34 -29.61 -9.49
CA GLU A 49 -7.65 -30.53 -8.58
C GLU A 49 -8.30 -31.92 -8.57
N LEU A 50 -9.64 -31.99 -8.56
CA LEU A 50 -10.38 -33.25 -8.62
C LEU A 50 -10.19 -33.97 -9.95
N GLN A 51 -10.28 -33.26 -11.07
CA GLN A 51 -10.05 -33.83 -12.40
C GLN A 51 -8.61 -34.33 -12.56
N LEU A 52 -7.65 -33.59 -12.00
CA LEU A 52 -6.24 -33.96 -11.96
C LEU A 52 -6.02 -35.25 -11.19
N TRP A 53 -6.61 -35.37 -10.00
CA TRP A 53 -6.58 -36.59 -9.22
C TRP A 53 -7.21 -37.77 -9.98
N GLN A 54 -8.38 -37.58 -10.61
CA GLN A 54 -9.04 -38.63 -11.41
C GLN A 54 -8.16 -39.10 -12.57
N LYS A 55 -7.56 -38.17 -13.34
CA LYS A 55 -6.66 -38.53 -14.44
C LYS A 55 -5.36 -39.17 -13.98
N ALA A 56 -4.83 -38.77 -12.84
CA ALA A 56 -3.65 -39.39 -12.25
C ALA A 56 -3.91 -40.85 -11.80
N MET A 57 -5.18 -41.21 -11.54
CA MET A 57 -5.58 -42.61 -11.28
C MET A 57 -5.59 -43.49 -12.54
N GLU A 58 -5.61 -42.89 -13.72
CA GLU A 58 -5.53 -43.61 -15.01
C GLU A 58 -4.05 -43.88 -15.39
N GLY A 59 -3.76 -44.96 -16.13
CA GLY A 59 -2.41 -45.30 -16.59
C GLY A 59 -1.61 -46.15 -15.61
N SER A 60 -0.28 -46.15 -15.67
CA SER A 60 0.63 -46.87 -14.75
C SER A 60 1.28 -45.96 -13.70
N LEU A 61 1.73 -46.50 -12.57
CA LEU A 61 2.46 -45.72 -11.55
C LEU A 61 3.73 -45.07 -12.11
N GLN A 62 4.44 -45.75 -13.03
CA GLN A 62 5.63 -45.21 -13.67
C GLN A 62 5.32 -44.00 -14.57
N GLU A 63 4.23 -44.04 -15.34
CA GLU A 63 3.77 -42.90 -16.13
C GLU A 63 3.36 -41.71 -15.25
N LEU A 64 2.69 -41.99 -14.12
CA LEU A 64 2.33 -40.95 -13.15
C LEU A 64 3.57 -40.26 -12.58
N ASP A 65 4.59 -41.02 -12.20
CA ASP A 65 5.84 -40.47 -11.66
C ASP A 65 6.54 -39.56 -12.68
N GLN A 66 6.62 -39.98 -13.94
CA GLN A 66 7.19 -39.17 -15.03
C GLN A 66 6.42 -37.86 -15.23
N LYS A 67 5.09 -37.92 -15.22
CA LYS A 67 4.24 -36.72 -15.36
C LYS A 67 4.41 -35.76 -14.18
N ILE A 68 4.51 -36.30 -12.96
CA ILE A 68 4.78 -35.51 -11.75
C ILE A 68 6.13 -34.80 -11.84
N ASP A 69 7.17 -35.46 -12.35
CA ASP A 69 8.50 -34.86 -12.51
C ASP A 69 8.49 -33.71 -13.53
N ILE A 70 7.85 -33.89 -14.68
CA ILE A 70 7.67 -32.83 -15.69
C ILE A 70 6.88 -31.67 -15.10
N PHE A 71 5.79 -31.97 -14.39
CA PHE A 71 4.95 -30.97 -13.74
C PHE A 71 5.74 -30.13 -12.72
N ASN A 72 6.49 -30.77 -11.82
CA ASN A 72 7.31 -30.09 -10.81
C ASN A 72 8.31 -29.12 -11.45
N ALA A 73 8.99 -29.55 -12.52
CA ALA A 73 9.96 -28.71 -13.22
C ALA A 73 9.30 -27.45 -13.83
N GLN A 74 8.12 -27.59 -14.44
CA GLN A 74 7.40 -26.46 -15.03
C GLN A 74 6.83 -25.52 -13.97
N ILE A 75 6.26 -26.04 -12.88
CA ILE A 75 5.78 -25.21 -11.76
C ILE A 75 6.92 -24.44 -11.11
N GLN A 76 8.09 -25.05 -10.94
CA GLN A 76 9.26 -24.36 -10.40
C GLN A 76 9.69 -23.19 -11.29
N SER A 77 9.64 -23.36 -12.62
CA SER A 77 9.92 -22.26 -13.56
C SER A 77 8.91 -21.11 -13.43
N LEU A 78 7.62 -21.41 -13.24
CA LEU A 78 6.58 -20.40 -13.06
C LEU A 78 6.69 -19.69 -11.70
N GLN A 79 7.13 -20.40 -10.66
CA GLN A 79 7.45 -19.80 -9.36
C GLN A 79 8.65 -18.85 -9.45
N GLN A 80 9.66 -19.18 -10.25
CA GLN A 80 10.77 -18.25 -10.50
C GLN A 80 10.28 -16.98 -11.22
N GLU A 81 9.43 -17.12 -12.22
CA GLU A 81 8.83 -15.98 -12.93
C GLU A 81 8.00 -15.07 -11.99
N LEU A 82 7.35 -15.66 -10.99
CA LEU A 82 6.68 -14.91 -9.92
C LEU A 82 7.67 -14.09 -9.10
N GLU A 83 8.76 -14.69 -8.62
CA GLU A 83 9.75 -13.97 -7.83
C GLU A 83 10.39 -12.83 -8.66
N ASP A 84 10.72 -13.08 -9.92
CA ASP A 84 11.21 -12.05 -10.85
C ASP A 84 10.20 -10.90 -11.00
N SER A 85 8.90 -11.22 -11.06
CA SER A 85 7.83 -10.21 -11.09
C SER A 85 7.76 -9.40 -9.80
N ILE A 86 7.99 -10.02 -8.64
CA ILE A 86 8.05 -9.31 -7.36
C ILE A 86 9.28 -8.40 -7.28
N TYR A 87 10.44 -8.82 -7.79
CA TYR A 87 11.61 -7.93 -7.89
C TYR A 87 11.31 -6.69 -8.73
N LEU A 88 10.62 -6.87 -9.86
CA LEU A 88 10.18 -5.75 -10.70
C LEU A 88 9.18 -4.82 -9.98
N LEU A 89 8.30 -5.36 -9.13
CA LEU A 89 7.42 -4.55 -8.28
C LEU A 89 8.21 -3.63 -7.35
N TYR A 90 9.21 -4.17 -6.65
CA TYR A 90 10.05 -3.37 -5.75
C TYR A 90 10.82 -2.29 -6.51
N HIS A 91 11.34 -2.61 -7.69
CA HIS A 91 12.04 -1.62 -8.52
C HIS A 91 11.12 -0.45 -8.94
N GLU A 92 9.87 -0.74 -9.30
CA GLU A 92 8.88 0.28 -9.63
C GLU A 92 8.53 1.16 -8.43
N VAL A 93 8.48 0.57 -7.23
CA VAL A 93 8.25 1.28 -5.98
C VAL A 93 9.43 2.18 -5.61
N ASP A 94 10.67 1.72 -5.82
CA ASP A 94 11.86 2.55 -5.64
C ASP A 94 11.83 3.76 -6.57
N ARG A 95 11.40 3.57 -7.83
CA ARG A 95 11.22 4.67 -8.79
C ARG A 95 10.17 5.68 -8.32
N LEU A 96 9.05 5.21 -7.77
CA LEU A 96 8.07 6.10 -7.14
C LEU A 96 8.70 6.86 -5.97
N GLY A 97 9.49 6.21 -5.13
CA GLY A 97 10.19 6.85 -4.02
C GLY A 97 11.16 7.96 -4.45
N VAL A 98 11.89 7.76 -5.56
CA VAL A 98 12.74 8.80 -6.16
C VAL A 98 11.89 10.01 -6.59
N MET A 99 10.76 9.79 -7.27
CA MET A 99 9.85 10.86 -7.66
C MET A 99 9.35 11.68 -6.47
N VAL A 100 9.04 11.03 -5.33
CA VAL A 100 8.65 11.72 -4.10
C VAL A 100 9.78 12.61 -3.59
N GLY A 101 11.01 12.10 -3.62
CA GLY A 101 12.21 12.85 -3.26
C GLY A 101 12.37 14.10 -4.12
N ASP A 102 12.24 13.96 -5.43
CA ASP A 102 12.38 15.06 -6.39
C ASP A 102 11.29 16.12 -6.20
N ASN A 103 10.02 15.70 -6.07
CA ASN A 103 8.89 16.62 -5.84
C ASN A 103 9.06 17.42 -4.53
N LEU A 104 9.58 16.80 -3.47
CA LEU A 104 9.80 17.47 -2.19
C LEU A 104 11.03 18.38 -2.23
N TYR A 105 12.06 18.03 -3.00
CA TYR A 105 13.21 18.91 -3.22
C TYR A 105 12.82 20.16 -4.01
N GLU A 106 12.04 20.01 -5.07
CA GLU A 106 11.50 21.14 -5.83
C GLU A 106 10.65 22.03 -4.92
N PHE A 107 9.74 21.43 -4.14
CA PHE A 107 8.91 22.15 -3.17
C PHE A 107 9.75 22.93 -2.13
N LEU A 108 10.78 22.30 -1.58
CA LEU A 108 11.72 22.94 -0.66
C LEU A 108 12.35 24.18 -1.30
N SER A 109 12.86 24.05 -2.52
CA SER A 109 13.52 25.14 -3.24
C SER A 109 12.58 26.32 -3.54
N LEU A 110 11.31 26.04 -3.87
CA LEU A 110 10.30 27.04 -4.21
C LEU A 110 9.77 27.77 -2.97
N LYS A 111 9.54 27.03 -1.87
CA LYS A 111 8.86 27.59 -0.69
C LYS A 111 9.77 28.21 0.35
N THR A 112 11.06 27.84 0.41
CA THR A 112 11.95 28.34 1.46
C THR A 112 12.00 29.87 1.52
N ASP A 113 12.22 30.53 0.38
CA ASP A 113 12.30 31.99 0.31
C ASP A 113 10.97 32.67 0.64
N GLU A 114 9.85 32.07 0.25
CA GLU A 114 8.49 32.53 0.58
C GLU A 114 8.27 32.52 2.09
N LEU A 115 8.57 31.41 2.76
CA LEU A 115 8.40 31.29 4.21
C LEU A 115 9.32 32.25 4.97
N VAL A 116 10.55 32.43 4.49
CA VAL A 116 11.51 33.38 5.06
C VAL A 116 11.00 34.83 4.96
N LYS A 117 10.39 35.21 3.83
CA LYS A 117 9.75 36.52 3.65
C LYS A 117 8.55 36.71 4.57
N LEU A 118 7.67 35.71 4.69
CA LEU A 118 6.52 35.76 5.59
C LEU A 118 6.95 35.95 7.05
N LEU A 119 8.01 35.24 7.48
CA LEU A 119 8.58 35.40 8.82
C LEU A 119 9.15 36.82 9.05
N GLU A 120 9.78 37.39 8.04
CA GLU A 120 10.30 38.76 8.08
C GLU A 120 9.20 39.81 8.16
N GLU A 121 8.15 39.69 7.35
CA GLU A 121 6.96 40.55 7.42
C GLU A 121 6.30 40.47 8.80
N TYR A 122 6.15 39.26 9.34
CA TYR A 122 5.61 39.04 10.68
C TYR A 122 6.49 39.70 11.75
N TYR A 123 7.82 39.58 11.65
CA TYR A 123 8.75 40.25 12.55
C TYR A 123 8.53 41.77 12.60
N TYR A 124 8.49 42.43 11.44
CA TYR A 124 8.32 43.89 11.40
C TYR A 124 6.97 44.32 11.98
N LYS A 125 5.91 43.52 11.79
CA LYS A 125 4.59 43.75 12.36
C LYS A 125 4.56 43.66 13.89
N VAL A 126 5.27 42.69 14.49
CA VAL A 126 5.20 42.41 15.94
C VAL A 126 6.37 42.98 16.75
N SER A 127 7.44 43.45 16.11
CA SER A 127 8.62 44.01 16.76
C SER A 127 8.41 45.24 17.64
N PRO A 128 7.50 46.19 17.33
CA PRO A 128 7.38 47.42 18.11
C PRO A 128 6.96 47.15 19.57
N GLY A 129 7.75 47.66 20.52
CA GLY A 129 7.43 47.61 21.95
C GLY A 129 7.61 46.25 22.64
N LYS A 130 8.10 45.22 21.94
CA LYS A 130 8.33 43.88 22.50
C LYS A 130 9.77 43.68 22.99
N SER A 131 9.93 42.91 24.06
CA SER A 131 11.25 42.46 24.51
C SER A 131 11.83 41.39 23.57
N ALA A 132 13.15 41.20 23.61
CA ALA A 132 13.82 40.17 22.82
C ALA A 132 13.32 38.75 23.13
N LYS A 133 12.97 38.47 24.39
CA LYS A 133 12.42 37.18 24.83
C LYS A 133 11.03 36.93 24.26
N GLU A 134 10.16 37.95 24.32
CA GLU A 134 8.81 37.86 23.72
C GLU A 134 8.89 37.69 22.20
N LEU A 135 9.77 38.44 21.54
CA LEU A 135 9.97 38.30 20.09
C LEU A 135 10.47 36.93 19.70
N ALA A 136 11.44 36.38 20.43
CA ALA A 136 11.93 35.03 20.17
C ALA A 136 10.81 33.98 20.28
N ALA A 137 9.94 34.09 21.30
CA ALA A 137 8.80 33.19 21.46
C ALA A 137 7.80 33.31 20.31
N LEU A 138 7.44 34.55 19.91
CA LEU A 138 6.49 34.81 18.83
C LEU A 138 7.01 34.32 17.48
N LEU A 139 8.29 34.56 17.16
CA LEU A 139 8.89 34.10 15.90
C LEU A 139 8.98 32.58 15.85
N ASN A 140 9.29 31.93 16.97
CA ASN A 140 9.33 30.49 17.07
C ASN A 140 7.95 29.86 16.85
N GLN A 141 6.91 30.42 17.49
CA GLN A 141 5.54 29.94 17.30
C GLN A 141 5.10 30.12 15.84
N TYR A 142 5.29 31.31 15.28
CA TYR A 142 4.89 31.59 13.91
C TYR A 142 5.63 30.72 12.88
N SER A 143 6.92 30.46 13.09
CA SER A 143 7.70 29.54 12.25
C SER A 143 7.12 28.12 12.25
N ARG A 144 6.61 27.65 13.39
CA ARG A 144 5.98 26.32 13.50
C ARG A 144 4.68 26.27 12.75
N GLU A 145 3.85 27.28 12.93
CA GLU A 145 2.55 27.40 12.27
C GLU A 145 2.73 27.44 10.74
N LEU A 146 3.69 28.24 10.25
CA LEU A 146 4.03 28.28 8.82
C LEU A 146 4.45 26.92 8.27
N ILE A 147 5.44 26.28 8.91
CA ILE A 147 5.94 24.97 8.46
C ILE A 147 4.82 23.93 8.51
N HIS A 148 4.04 23.88 9.60
CA HIS A 148 2.97 22.92 9.77
C HIS A 148 1.93 23.08 8.65
N THR A 149 1.37 24.28 8.46
CA THR A 149 0.35 24.53 7.44
C THR A 149 0.81 24.10 6.05
N VAL A 150 2.00 24.53 5.66
CA VAL A 150 2.54 24.32 4.31
C VAL A 150 2.92 22.86 4.07
N LEU A 151 3.47 22.17 5.07
CA LEU A 151 3.80 20.75 4.94
C LEU A 151 2.58 19.84 5.06
N SER A 152 1.59 20.15 5.89
CA SER A 152 0.36 19.34 5.98
C SER A 152 -0.37 19.30 4.63
N GLU A 153 -0.48 20.45 3.96
CA GLU A 153 -1.06 20.53 2.62
C GLU A 153 -0.25 19.72 1.60
N LYS A 154 1.08 19.94 1.57
CA LYS A 154 1.95 19.24 0.61
C LYS A 154 2.00 17.74 0.86
N HIS A 155 2.06 17.31 2.11
CA HIS A 155 2.03 15.91 2.49
C HIS A 155 0.75 15.24 1.97
N ASN A 156 -0.42 15.86 2.18
CA ASN A 156 -1.67 15.29 1.69
C ASN A 156 -1.73 15.23 0.16
N GLU A 157 -1.30 16.29 -0.53
CA GLU A 157 -1.19 16.33 -1.99
C GLU A 157 -0.31 15.19 -2.52
N GLN A 158 0.91 15.04 -1.98
CA GLN A 158 1.85 14.01 -2.41
C GLN A 158 1.34 12.62 -2.09
N ARG A 159 0.76 12.41 -0.91
CA ARG A 159 0.16 11.12 -0.52
C ARG A 159 -0.91 10.65 -1.51
N LEU A 160 -1.81 11.54 -1.93
CA LEU A 160 -2.85 11.20 -2.90
C LEU A 160 -2.25 10.83 -4.27
N LYS A 161 -1.27 11.60 -4.75
CA LYS A 161 -0.58 11.33 -6.01
C LYS A 161 0.15 9.99 -6.01
N ILE A 162 0.88 9.71 -4.93
CA ILE A 162 1.63 8.45 -4.75
C ILE A 162 0.67 7.27 -4.69
N ARG A 163 -0.43 7.41 -3.95
CA ARG A 163 -1.44 6.37 -3.83
C ARG A 163 -1.98 5.95 -5.19
N GLU A 164 -2.40 6.90 -6.01
CA GLU A 164 -2.94 6.63 -7.35
C GLU A 164 -1.92 5.90 -8.24
N GLN A 165 -0.67 6.35 -8.21
CA GLN A 165 0.40 5.73 -9.00
C GLN A 165 0.74 4.33 -8.50
N PHE A 166 0.82 4.14 -7.17
CA PHE A 166 1.07 2.84 -6.57
C PHE A 166 -0.07 1.86 -6.86
N GLU A 167 -1.32 2.32 -6.79
CA GLU A 167 -2.50 1.53 -7.19
C GLU A 167 -2.34 1.00 -8.63
N SER A 168 -1.98 1.87 -9.58
CA SER A 168 -1.75 1.45 -10.97
C SER A 168 -0.61 0.43 -11.09
N VAL A 169 0.49 0.60 -10.35
CA VAL A 169 1.60 -0.36 -10.34
C VAL A 169 1.14 -1.70 -9.78
N ALA A 170 0.48 -1.70 -8.63
CA ALA A 170 -0.02 -2.91 -7.98
C ALA A 170 -0.98 -3.69 -8.89
N PHE A 171 -1.91 -3.01 -9.58
CA PHE A 171 -2.84 -3.68 -10.51
C PHE A 171 -2.15 -4.42 -11.63
N ARG A 172 -1.08 -3.84 -12.19
CA ARG A 172 -0.30 -4.50 -13.23
C ARG A 172 0.34 -5.80 -12.74
N PHE A 173 0.85 -5.81 -11.51
CA PHE A 173 1.47 -7.01 -10.93
C PHE A 173 0.45 -8.05 -10.48
N PHE A 174 -0.74 -7.62 -10.02
CA PHE A 174 -1.85 -8.54 -9.83
C PHE A 174 -2.31 -9.20 -11.14
N GLY A 175 -2.40 -8.45 -12.24
CA GLY A 175 -2.69 -9.03 -13.55
C GLY A 175 -1.65 -10.09 -13.95
N ARG A 176 -0.36 -9.75 -13.76
CA ARG A 176 0.75 -10.64 -14.08
C ARG A 176 0.75 -11.92 -13.24
N ILE A 177 0.36 -11.87 -11.95
CA ILE A 177 0.27 -13.11 -11.16
C ILE A 177 -0.90 -13.98 -11.58
N GLU A 178 -2.02 -13.39 -11.99
CA GLU A 178 -3.14 -14.17 -12.51
C GLU A 178 -2.77 -14.85 -13.82
N ASP A 179 -1.96 -14.22 -14.68
CA ASP A 179 -1.41 -14.86 -15.88
C ASP A 179 -0.51 -16.06 -15.54
N ILE A 180 0.32 -15.94 -14.51
CA ILE A 180 1.18 -17.04 -14.03
C ILE A 180 0.31 -18.19 -13.48
N VAL A 181 -0.72 -17.88 -12.70
CA VAL A 181 -1.66 -18.88 -12.17
C VAL A 181 -2.40 -19.59 -13.30
N ASP A 182 -2.91 -18.84 -14.28
CA ASP A 182 -3.60 -19.43 -15.44
C ASP A 182 -2.66 -20.41 -16.17
N ARG A 183 -1.38 -20.06 -16.34
CA ARG A 183 -0.37 -20.93 -16.94
C ARG A 183 -0.09 -22.19 -16.11
N MET A 184 -0.08 -22.10 -14.77
CA MET A 184 0.04 -23.29 -13.91
C MET A 184 -1.11 -24.28 -14.16
N MET A 185 -2.33 -23.76 -14.35
CA MET A 185 -3.52 -24.57 -14.65
C MET A 185 -3.46 -25.17 -16.05
N GLU A 186 -3.05 -24.39 -17.05
CA GLU A 186 -2.88 -24.83 -18.44
C GLU A 186 -1.82 -25.95 -18.55
N VAL A 187 -0.67 -25.80 -17.89
CA VAL A 187 0.38 -26.83 -17.79
C VAL A 187 -0.15 -28.12 -17.18
N SER A 188 -0.91 -28.01 -16.08
CA SER A 188 -1.53 -29.17 -15.43
C SER A 188 -2.46 -29.92 -16.38
N ALA A 189 -3.29 -29.16 -17.10
CA ALA A 189 -4.24 -29.73 -18.05
C ALA A 189 -3.56 -30.38 -19.25
N GLU A 190 -2.49 -29.80 -19.77
CA GLU A 190 -1.75 -30.36 -20.90
C GLU A 190 -1.10 -31.70 -20.53
N ILE A 191 -0.39 -31.77 -19.40
CA ILE A 191 0.31 -32.99 -18.94
C ILE A 191 -0.67 -34.14 -18.68
N PHE A 192 -1.85 -33.83 -18.15
CA PHE A 192 -2.86 -34.83 -17.77
C PHE A 192 -4.02 -34.97 -18.75
N ASN A 193 -3.97 -34.24 -19.88
CA ASN A 193 -5.00 -34.21 -20.91
C ASN A 193 -6.42 -33.94 -20.37
N ILE A 194 -6.54 -32.85 -19.60
CA ILE A 194 -7.77 -32.39 -18.94
C ILE A 194 -8.26 -31.12 -19.65
N THR A 195 -9.56 -30.85 -19.61
CA THR A 195 -10.14 -29.61 -20.16
C THR A 195 -10.12 -28.51 -19.10
N VAL A 196 -9.52 -27.35 -19.41
CA VAL A 196 -9.56 -26.17 -18.53
C VAL A 196 -10.82 -25.36 -18.80
N SER A 197 -11.70 -25.24 -17.81
CA SER A 197 -12.74 -24.20 -17.80
C SER A 197 -12.10 -22.87 -17.41
N LYS A 198 -11.88 -21.96 -18.38
CA LYS A 198 -11.36 -20.62 -18.07
C LYS A 198 -12.39 -19.86 -17.22
N SER A 199 -12.02 -19.52 -15.99
CA SER A 199 -12.89 -18.75 -15.09
C SER A 199 -13.08 -17.32 -15.63
N ALA A 200 -14.28 -16.77 -15.42
CA ALA A 200 -14.68 -15.47 -15.96
C ALA A 200 -13.96 -14.29 -15.27
N SER A 201 -13.41 -13.39 -16.10
CA SER A 201 -12.87 -12.05 -15.82
C SER A 201 -11.83 -11.87 -14.70
N LYS A 202 -10.63 -11.44 -15.10
CA LYS A 202 -9.51 -11.01 -14.21
C LYS A 202 -9.80 -9.72 -13.45
N GLU A 203 -10.81 -8.95 -13.86
CA GLU A 203 -11.05 -7.57 -13.43
C GLU A 203 -11.71 -7.46 -12.05
N TYR A 204 -12.51 -8.45 -11.66
CA TYR A 204 -13.28 -8.45 -10.40
C TYR A 204 -12.44 -8.83 -9.16
N ILE A 205 -11.27 -9.43 -9.34
CA ILE A 205 -10.40 -9.97 -8.28
C ILE A 205 -9.76 -8.84 -7.44
N LEU A 206 -9.56 -7.69 -8.09
CA LEU A 206 -8.86 -6.51 -7.58
C LEU A 206 -9.74 -5.59 -6.72
N GLY A 207 -11.05 -5.86 -6.67
CA GLY A 207 -12.03 -4.93 -6.18
C GLY A 207 -11.88 -4.53 -4.72
N THR A 208 -11.65 -5.47 -3.82
CA THR A 208 -11.39 -5.13 -2.41
C THR A 208 -10.05 -4.43 -2.23
N LYS A 209 -9.00 -4.82 -2.96
CA LYS A 209 -7.65 -4.26 -2.81
C LYS A 209 -7.48 -2.84 -3.35
N ARG A 210 -8.38 -2.39 -4.24
CA ARG A 210 -8.53 -0.96 -4.60
C ARG A 210 -8.72 -0.04 -3.38
N PHE A 211 -9.26 -0.57 -2.29
CA PHE A 211 -9.70 0.25 -1.16
C PHE A 211 -8.76 0.29 0.04
N TYR A 212 -7.67 -0.51 0.07
CA TYR A 212 -6.89 -0.77 1.29
C TYR A 212 -5.48 -0.19 1.32
N PHE A 213 -5.04 0.60 0.34
CA PHE A 213 -3.74 1.27 0.44
C PHE A 213 -3.85 2.46 1.40
N TYR A 214 -3.67 2.16 2.69
CA TYR A 214 -3.62 3.13 3.77
C TYR A 214 -2.15 3.42 4.07
N PHE A 215 -1.70 4.61 3.74
CA PHE A 215 -0.44 5.13 4.25
C PHE A 215 -0.74 5.66 5.65
N ASP A 216 -0.11 5.08 6.66
CA ASP A 216 -0.34 5.43 8.07
C ASP A 216 -0.24 6.94 8.30
N GLU A 217 -1.19 7.46 9.07
CA GLU A 217 -1.13 8.83 9.56
C GLU A 217 -0.13 8.87 10.72
N HIS A 218 1.11 9.25 10.45
CA HIS A 218 2.02 9.54 11.55
C HIS A 218 1.50 10.73 12.37
N PRO A 219 1.38 10.58 13.71
CA PRO A 219 0.84 11.62 14.55
C PRO A 219 1.69 12.88 14.47
N SER A 220 1.02 13.95 14.06
CA SER A 220 1.32 15.37 14.26
C SER A 220 2.76 15.68 14.64
N PHE A 221 3.56 15.91 13.61
CA PHE A 221 4.69 16.83 13.55
C PHE A 221 4.77 17.81 14.74
N ILE A 222 5.74 17.59 15.63
CA ILE A 222 6.23 18.63 16.56
C ILE A 222 7.70 18.87 16.22
N PRO A 223 8.06 19.99 15.57
CA PRO A 223 9.47 20.31 15.40
C PRO A 223 10.11 20.41 16.79
N SER A 224 11.34 19.92 16.99
CA SER A 224 12.08 20.19 18.22
C SER A 224 12.38 21.69 18.29
N LEU A 225 11.91 22.37 19.35
CA LEU A 225 12.21 23.77 19.63
C LEU A 225 13.63 23.78 20.20
N GLU A 226 14.63 24.00 19.37
CA GLU A 226 15.82 24.64 19.92
C GLU A 226 15.44 26.10 20.19
N THR A 227 15.45 26.47 21.45
CA THR A 227 15.13 27.84 21.88
C THR A 227 16.17 28.78 21.28
N LEU A 228 15.73 29.78 20.50
CA LEU A 228 16.62 30.85 20.02
C LEU A 228 17.41 31.42 21.21
N THR A 229 18.74 31.25 21.19
CA THR A 229 19.60 31.66 22.28
C THR A 229 19.55 33.18 22.39
N VAL A 230 18.98 33.70 23.48
CA VAL A 230 18.96 35.13 23.75
C VAL A 230 20.38 35.53 24.16
N LEU A 231 21.14 36.10 23.23
CA LEU A 231 22.47 36.64 23.53
C LEU A 231 22.33 37.80 24.53
N GLY A 232 22.87 37.62 25.72
CA GLY A 232 22.95 38.68 26.73
C GLY A 232 23.81 39.86 26.27
N VAL A 233 23.47 41.04 26.79
CA VAL A 233 24.23 42.32 26.78
C VAL A 233 24.52 42.96 25.41
N LEU A 234 23.68 42.72 24.40
CA LEU A 234 23.72 43.46 23.13
C LEU A 234 22.81 44.71 23.16
N PRO A 235 23.19 45.83 22.52
CA PRO A 235 22.32 47.00 22.36
C PRO A 235 20.99 46.62 21.70
N LYS A 236 19.86 47.14 22.21
CA LYS A 236 18.50 46.80 21.75
C LYS A 236 18.33 46.84 20.22
N ALA A 237 18.99 47.80 19.56
CA ALA A 237 18.96 47.95 18.10
C ALA A 237 19.63 46.79 17.33
N LEU A 238 20.63 46.12 17.90
CA LEU A 238 21.38 45.03 17.26
C LEU A 238 20.78 43.65 17.57
N VAL A 239 20.10 43.52 18.71
CA VAL A 239 19.44 42.26 19.12
C VAL A 239 18.33 41.88 18.14
N GLY A 240 17.55 42.85 17.66
CA GLY A 240 16.45 42.61 16.74
C GLY A 240 16.89 42.01 15.40
N GLY A 241 17.86 42.64 14.73
CA GLY A 241 18.37 42.17 13.44
C GLY A 241 19.05 40.79 13.53
N ARG A 242 19.80 40.53 14.61
CA ARG A 242 20.45 39.22 14.82
C ARG A 242 19.42 38.13 15.15
N LEU A 243 18.40 38.45 15.95
CA LEU A 243 17.30 37.54 16.25
C LEU A 243 16.55 37.14 14.98
N LEU A 244 16.20 38.12 14.14
CA LEU A 244 15.53 37.86 12.86
C LEU A 244 16.41 36.99 11.95
N LYS A 245 17.70 37.30 11.80
CA LYS A 245 18.62 36.48 10.99
C LYS A 245 18.67 35.03 11.47
N ASN A 246 18.76 34.81 12.78
CA ASN A 246 18.77 33.47 13.36
C ASN A 246 17.43 32.75 13.12
N ALA A 247 16.30 33.45 13.28
CA ALA A 247 14.99 32.88 13.04
C ALA A 247 14.79 32.47 11.57
N LYS A 248 15.22 33.30 10.59
CA LYS A 248 15.20 32.94 9.16
C LYS A 248 16.02 31.68 8.88
N SER A 249 17.26 31.63 9.40
CA SER A 249 18.13 30.46 9.23
C SER A 249 17.52 29.20 9.83
N LYS A 250 16.95 29.31 11.03
CA LYS A 250 16.35 28.17 11.72
C LYS A 250 15.05 27.71 11.05
N LEU A 251 14.26 28.63 10.52
CA LEU A 251 13.07 28.32 9.72
C LEU A 251 13.46 27.46 8.51
N ALA A 252 14.46 27.89 7.72
CA ALA A 252 14.92 27.15 6.55
C ALA A 252 15.44 25.75 6.92
N GLU A 253 16.28 25.65 7.96
CA GLU A 253 16.81 24.37 8.47
C GLU A 253 15.68 23.43 8.93
N LEU A 254 14.72 23.96 9.70
CA LEU A 254 13.57 23.17 10.16
C LEU A 254 12.71 22.75 8.98
N PHE A 255 12.47 23.62 8.01
CA PHE A 255 11.65 23.30 6.85
C PHE A 255 12.27 22.19 6.00
N ASP A 256 13.56 22.28 5.70
CA ASP A 256 14.34 21.23 5.01
C ASP A 256 14.25 19.89 5.75
N ARG A 257 14.61 19.89 7.04
CA ARG A 257 14.56 18.68 7.88
C ARG A 257 13.19 18.01 7.86
N ASN A 258 12.11 18.80 7.83
CA ASN A 258 10.76 18.26 7.82
C ASN A 258 10.30 17.82 6.42
N CYS A 259 10.76 18.46 5.34
CA CYS A 259 10.62 17.89 3.99
C CYS A 259 11.29 16.51 3.92
N GLY A 260 12.47 16.36 4.52
CA GLY A 260 13.17 15.07 4.63
C GLY A 260 12.37 14.00 5.39
N ARG A 261 11.66 14.38 6.46
CA ARG A 261 10.77 13.47 7.22
C ARG A 261 9.54 13.07 6.40
N VAL A 262 8.87 14.04 5.79
CA VAL A 262 7.74 13.77 4.88
C VAL A 262 8.14 12.79 3.77
N ARG A 263 9.33 12.98 3.19
CA ARG A 263 9.88 12.05 2.20
C ARG A 263 10.05 10.65 2.78
N PHE A 264 10.68 10.54 3.95
CA PHE A 264 10.93 9.26 4.60
C PHE A 264 9.62 8.53 4.89
N ASP A 265 8.65 9.20 5.52
CA ASP A 265 7.36 8.62 5.88
C ASP A 265 6.61 8.09 4.66
N LEU A 266 6.54 8.88 3.58
CA LEU A 266 5.87 8.48 2.33
C LEU A 266 6.59 7.31 1.64
N VAL A 267 7.92 7.31 1.62
CA VAL A 267 8.73 6.25 0.99
C VAL A 267 8.66 4.94 1.80
N GLU A 268 8.68 5.01 3.13
CA GLU A 268 8.55 3.80 3.95
C GLU A 268 7.14 3.21 3.85
N GLY A 269 6.10 4.03 3.85
CA GLY A 269 4.73 3.55 3.62
C GLY A 269 4.55 2.91 2.23
N LEU A 270 5.25 3.43 1.20
CA LEU A 270 5.32 2.81 -0.12
C LEU A 270 5.94 1.41 -0.09
N LYS A 271 7.08 1.27 0.59
CA LYS A 271 7.76 -0.03 0.73
C LYS A 271 6.95 -1.02 1.54
N GLU A 272 6.27 -0.58 2.60
CA GLU A 272 5.38 -1.42 3.39
C GLU A 272 4.22 -1.94 2.53
N SER A 273 3.53 -1.03 1.83
CA SER A 273 2.47 -1.42 0.89
C SER A 273 2.96 -2.39 -0.19
N ALA A 274 4.19 -2.21 -0.68
CA ALA A 274 4.80 -3.12 -1.65
C ALA A 274 5.07 -4.51 -1.07
N ARG A 275 5.47 -4.61 0.20
CA ARG A 275 5.66 -5.89 0.90
C ARG A 275 4.36 -6.64 1.05
N ASP A 276 3.28 -5.93 1.40
CA ASP A 276 1.95 -6.53 1.53
C ASP A 276 1.46 -7.07 0.18
N VAL A 277 1.58 -6.26 -0.88
CA VAL A 277 1.27 -6.71 -2.25
C VAL A 277 2.13 -7.92 -2.62
N ALA A 278 3.45 -7.88 -2.40
CA ALA A 278 4.32 -9.01 -2.70
C ALA A 278 3.92 -10.28 -1.93
N GLY A 279 3.59 -10.17 -0.65
CA GLY A 279 3.10 -11.28 0.18
C GLY A 279 1.80 -11.86 -0.39
N ASP A 280 0.87 -11.01 -0.78
CA ASP A 280 -0.38 -11.40 -1.41
C ASP A 280 -0.19 -12.13 -2.75
N LEU A 281 0.71 -11.64 -3.61
CA LEU A 281 1.03 -12.28 -4.89
C LEU A 281 1.62 -13.68 -4.66
N ARG A 282 2.51 -13.83 -3.67
CA ARG A 282 3.08 -15.13 -3.29
C ARG A 282 2.00 -16.08 -2.80
N LEU A 283 1.20 -15.66 -1.83
CA LEU A 283 0.12 -16.48 -1.25
C LEU A 283 -0.83 -16.98 -2.33
N ARG A 284 -1.16 -16.13 -3.29
CA ARG A 284 -2.06 -16.45 -4.41
C ARG A 284 -1.55 -17.59 -5.28
N ALA A 285 -0.29 -17.52 -5.74
CA ALA A 285 0.31 -18.56 -6.57
C ALA A 285 0.69 -19.81 -5.77
N ASP A 286 1.15 -19.65 -4.53
CA ASP A 286 1.43 -20.75 -3.62
C ASP A 286 0.19 -21.61 -3.37
N SER A 287 -0.98 -20.97 -3.18
CA SER A 287 -2.22 -21.69 -2.93
C SER A 287 -2.57 -22.63 -4.08
N VAL A 288 -2.47 -22.16 -5.33
CA VAL A 288 -2.77 -22.97 -6.52
C VAL A 288 -1.73 -24.05 -6.73
N SER A 289 -0.44 -23.70 -6.69
CA SER A 289 0.63 -24.68 -6.90
C SER A 289 0.57 -25.80 -5.84
N LYS A 290 0.30 -25.47 -4.57
CA LYS A 290 0.11 -26.47 -3.50
C LYS A 290 -1.13 -27.33 -3.70
N GLY A 291 -2.26 -26.75 -4.13
CA GLY A 291 -3.48 -27.48 -4.43
C GLY A 291 -3.26 -28.56 -5.49
N LEU A 292 -2.71 -28.16 -6.64
CA LEU A 292 -2.38 -29.06 -7.75
C LEU A 292 -1.39 -30.17 -7.32
N LEU A 293 -0.31 -29.80 -6.62
CA LEU A 293 0.66 -30.78 -6.11
C LEU A 293 0.06 -31.75 -5.09
N SER A 294 -0.83 -31.27 -4.23
CA SER A 294 -1.51 -32.09 -3.23
C SER A 294 -2.39 -33.15 -3.90
N ALA A 295 -3.16 -32.77 -4.91
CA ALA A 295 -3.98 -33.69 -5.71
C ALA A 295 -3.14 -34.82 -6.33
N LEU A 296 -2.00 -34.48 -6.94
CA LEU A 296 -1.09 -35.46 -7.54
C LEU A 296 -0.42 -36.37 -6.53
N ARG A 297 0.06 -35.83 -5.40
CA ARG A 297 0.68 -36.63 -4.33
C ARG A 297 -0.31 -37.60 -3.72
N LYS A 298 -1.55 -37.15 -3.51
CA LYS A 298 -2.64 -38.01 -3.04
C LYS A 298 -2.88 -39.15 -4.02
N ALA A 299 -2.98 -38.84 -5.32
CA ALA A 299 -3.19 -39.86 -6.34
C ALA A 299 -2.07 -40.92 -6.35
N ARG A 300 -0.81 -40.47 -6.34
CA ARG A 300 0.36 -41.35 -6.27
C ARG A 300 0.35 -42.26 -5.04
N SER A 301 0.01 -41.71 -3.86
CA SER A 301 -0.03 -42.48 -2.60
C SER A 301 -1.08 -43.57 -2.63
N GLU A 302 -2.29 -43.27 -3.08
CA GLU A 302 -3.40 -44.23 -3.15
C GLU A 302 -3.11 -45.34 -4.19
N ARG A 303 -2.49 -45.00 -5.33
CA ARG A 303 -2.04 -46.00 -6.32
C ARG A 303 -0.94 -46.92 -5.81
N GLY A 304 0.05 -46.37 -5.11
CA GLY A 304 1.15 -47.16 -4.57
C GLY A 304 0.73 -48.15 -3.47
N LEU A 305 -0.44 -47.94 -2.86
CA LEU A 305 -1.07 -48.91 -1.95
C LEU A 305 -1.81 -50.00 -2.74
N GLY A 306 -2.55 -49.63 -3.79
CA GLY A 306 -3.30 -50.59 -4.63
C GLY A 306 -2.44 -51.52 -5.49
N GLU A 307 -1.19 -51.17 -5.82
CA GLU A 307 -0.25 -52.08 -6.51
C GLU A 307 0.50 -53.04 -5.56
N LYS A 308 0.37 -52.86 -4.24
CA LYS A 308 0.99 -53.72 -3.21
C LYS A 308 0.03 -54.77 -2.62
N GLU A 309 -1.26 -54.67 -2.91
CA GLU A 309 -2.30 -55.68 -2.61
C GLU A 309 -2.46 -56.66 -3.79
#